data_AF-A0A383APK0-F1
#
_entry.id   AF-A0A383APK0-F1
#
_cell.length_a   1.000
_cell.length_b   1.000
_cell.length_c   1.000
_cell.angle_alpha   90.00
_cell.angle_beta   90.00
_cell.angle_gamma   90.00
#
_symmetry.space_group_name_H-M   'P 1'
#
loop_
_entity.id
_entity.type
_entity.pdbx_description
1 polymer ?
#
loop_
_entity_poly.entity_id
_entity_poly.type
_entity_poly.pdbx_seq_one_letter_code
_entity_poly.pdbx_strand_id
1 'polypeptide(L)'
;VAENNVLDQTVEDPEARFGEPVNVELRAGQMSMHTDLLLHGSEANESDRRRCGLTLRYCTTDVRAYQGWSGKGVVIRGDDPDSHWGNPPRPEND
;
A
#
# COMPACT_ATOMS: atom_id res chain seq x y z
N VAL A 1 9.49 19.66 -20.76
CA VAL A 1 8.12 19.34 -20.30
C VAL A 1 8.29 18.71 -18.94
N ALA A 2 7.64 19.23 -17.89
CA ALA A 2 7.75 18.62 -16.56
C ALA A 2 7.07 17.25 -16.58
N GLU A 3 7.66 16.26 -15.92
CA GLU A 3 7.06 14.94 -15.80
C GLU A 3 5.77 15.03 -14.96
N ASN A 4 4.73 14.29 -15.36
CA ASN A 4 3.45 14.24 -14.66
C ASN A 4 3.49 13.22 -13.50
N ASN A 5 4.50 13.30 -12.63
CA ASN A 5 4.58 12.41 -11.47
C ASN A 5 3.67 12.92 -10.33
N VAL A 6 3.02 11.99 -9.62
CA VAL A 6 2.09 12.32 -8.53
C VAL A 6 2.82 12.40 -7.18
N LEU A 7 4.03 11.86 -7.11
CA LEU A 7 4.80 11.67 -5.88
C LEU A 7 6.17 12.36 -5.89
N ASP A 8 6.44 13.25 -6.86
CA ASP A 8 7.72 13.95 -7.03
C ASP A 8 8.94 13.01 -7.14
N GLN A 9 8.72 11.78 -7.59
CA GLN A 9 9.73 10.73 -7.73
C GLN A 9 9.65 10.08 -9.11
N THR A 10 10.82 9.78 -9.67
CA THR A 10 10.98 9.13 -10.96
C THR A 10 12.00 8.01 -10.83
N VAL A 11 11.71 6.86 -11.46
CA VAL A 11 12.66 5.75 -11.62
C VAL A 11 13.15 5.80 -13.05
N GLU A 12 14.45 5.99 -13.24
CA GLU A 12 15.09 6.02 -14.55
C GLU A 12 15.16 4.59 -15.14
N ASP A 13 14.83 4.45 -16.42
CA ASP A 13 14.89 3.22 -17.22
C ASP A 13 14.38 1.95 -16.48
N PRO A 14 13.14 1.96 -15.96
CA PRO A 14 12.63 0.89 -15.11
C PRO A 14 12.56 -0.45 -15.85
N GLU A 15 12.21 -0.46 -17.14
CA GLU A 15 12.12 -1.68 -17.96
C GLU A 15 13.49 -2.33 -18.17
N ALA A 16 14.54 -1.53 -18.38
CA ALA A 16 15.90 -2.05 -18.53
C ALA A 16 16.40 -2.69 -17.22
N ARG A 17 15.94 -2.19 -16.07
CA ARG A 17 16.37 -2.66 -14.74
C ARG A 17 15.51 -3.79 -14.17
N PHE A 18 14.21 -3.76 -14.42
CA PHE A 18 13.22 -4.63 -13.77
C PHE A 18 12.43 -5.50 -14.75
N GLY A 19 12.59 -5.29 -16.06
CA GLY A 19 11.87 -6.01 -17.11
C GLY A 19 10.52 -5.37 -17.45
N GLU A 20 9.78 -6.04 -18.34
CA GLU A 20 8.47 -5.60 -18.81
C GLU A 20 7.46 -5.57 -17.64
N PRO A 21 6.71 -4.45 -17.48
CA PRO A 21 5.65 -4.37 -16.48
C PRO A 21 4.58 -5.45 -16.69
N VAL A 22 4.03 -5.96 -15.59
CA VAL A 22 2.94 -6.94 -15.63
C VAL A 22 1.66 -6.30 -15.08
N ASN A 23 0.59 -6.35 -15.87
CA ASN A 23 -0.72 -5.85 -15.45
C ASN A 23 -1.34 -6.74 -14.36
N VAL A 24 -1.81 -6.10 -13.30
CA VAL A 24 -2.55 -6.75 -12.20
C VAL A 24 -4.05 -6.51 -12.40
N GLU A 25 -4.66 -7.34 -13.23
CA GLU A 25 -6.10 -7.26 -13.55
C GLU A 25 -6.93 -8.05 -12.55
N LEU A 26 -7.82 -7.37 -11.83
CA LEU A 26 -8.60 -7.95 -10.74
C LEU A 26 -10.11 -7.70 -10.94
N ARG A 27 -10.91 -8.71 -10.63
CA ARG A 27 -12.36 -8.59 -10.44
C ARG A 27 -12.67 -8.02 -9.05
N ALA A 28 -13.85 -7.43 -8.90
CA ALA A 28 -14.32 -6.95 -7.59
C ALA A 28 -14.26 -8.06 -6.54
N GLY A 29 -13.64 -7.76 -5.39
CA GLY A 29 -13.42 -8.71 -4.29
C GLY A 29 -12.12 -9.51 -4.36
N GLN A 30 -11.35 -9.42 -5.45
CA GLN A 30 -10.01 -10.01 -5.51
C GLN A 30 -8.97 -9.08 -4.91
N MET A 31 -7.81 -9.65 -4.55
CA MET A 31 -6.68 -8.92 -4.03
C MET A 31 -5.38 -9.31 -4.74
N SER A 32 -4.43 -8.38 -4.71
CA SER A 32 -3.01 -8.64 -4.98
C SER A 32 -2.22 -8.34 -3.70
N MET A 33 -1.20 -9.13 -3.44
CA MET A 33 -0.28 -8.94 -2.32
C MET A 33 1.13 -8.75 -2.89
N HIS A 34 1.80 -7.69 -2.45
CA HIS A 34 3.16 -7.38 -2.86
C HIS A 34 3.94 -6.81 -1.68
N THR A 35 5.26 -6.82 -1.79
CA THR A 35 6.15 -6.13 -0.85
C THR A 35 6.08 -4.62 -1.09
N ASP A 36 6.16 -3.82 -0.03
CA ASP A 36 6.26 -2.35 -0.10
C ASP A 36 7.43 -1.87 -0.98
N LEU A 37 8.42 -2.72 -1.26
CA LEU A 37 9.58 -2.41 -2.11
C LEU A 37 9.36 -2.73 -3.61
N LEU A 38 8.24 -3.36 -3.98
CA LEU A 38 7.97 -3.68 -5.38
C LEU A 38 7.77 -2.38 -6.15
N LEU A 39 8.48 -2.19 -7.26
CA LEU A 39 8.17 -1.10 -8.18
C LEU A 39 6.79 -1.34 -8.79
N HIS A 40 5.85 -0.43 -8.54
CA HIS A 40 4.50 -0.51 -9.07
C HIS A 40 3.94 0.89 -9.31
N GLY A 41 2.95 0.97 -10.18
CA GLY A 41 2.25 2.19 -10.52
C GLY A 41 0.87 1.88 -11.06
N SER A 42 0.17 2.91 -11.52
CA SER A 42 -1.06 2.70 -12.27
C SER A 42 -1.24 3.76 -13.32
N GLU A 43 -1.71 3.34 -14.49
CA GLU A 43 -2.13 4.22 -15.55
C GLU A 43 -3.30 5.14 -15.15
N ALA A 44 -3.45 6.21 -15.92
CA ALA A 44 -4.61 7.09 -15.83
C ALA A 44 -5.91 6.30 -16.06
N ASN A 45 -6.96 6.64 -15.32
CA ASN A 45 -8.27 6.03 -15.52
C ASN A 45 -9.02 6.80 -16.62
N GLU A 46 -9.11 6.22 -17.81
CA GLU A 46 -9.81 6.81 -18.96
C GLU A 46 -11.30 6.41 -19.07
N SER A 47 -11.81 5.62 -18.11
CA SER A 47 -13.21 5.17 -18.11
C SER A 47 -14.18 6.17 -17.45
N ASP A 48 -15.47 5.97 -17.67
CA ASP A 48 -16.57 6.71 -17.02
C ASP A 48 -16.90 6.22 -15.60
N ARG A 49 -16.15 5.23 -15.10
CA ARG A 49 -16.35 4.62 -13.77
C ARG A 49 -15.12 4.76 -12.90
N ARG A 50 -15.35 5.07 -11.61
CA ARG A 50 -14.26 5.14 -10.62
C ARG A 50 -13.70 3.75 -10.33
N ARG A 51 -12.37 3.62 -10.42
CA ARG A 51 -11.62 2.49 -9.84
C ARG A 51 -11.45 2.71 -8.34
N CYS A 52 -12.00 1.82 -7.52
CA CYS A 52 -11.88 1.86 -6.06
C CYS A 52 -11.06 0.67 -5.56
N GLY A 53 -9.99 0.93 -4.82
CA GLY A 53 -9.18 -0.08 -4.14
C GLY A 53 -9.04 0.22 -2.66
N LEU A 54 -8.93 -0.83 -1.84
CA LEU A 54 -8.60 -0.74 -0.41
C LEU A 54 -7.19 -1.30 -0.22
N THR A 55 -6.28 -0.48 0.29
CA THR A 55 -4.92 -0.90 0.62
C THR A 55 -4.81 -1.20 2.11
N LEU A 56 -4.34 -2.40 2.43
CA LEU A 56 -3.97 -2.82 3.78
C LEU A 56 -2.47 -3.09 3.81
N ARG A 57 -1.77 -2.58 4.82
CA ARG A 57 -0.34 -2.84 5.04
C ARG A 57 -0.16 -3.70 6.28
N TYR A 58 0.66 -4.73 6.16
CA TYR A 58 0.97 -5.66 7.25
C TYR A 58 2.45 -5.58 7.59
N CYS A 59 2.75 -5.61 8.88
CA CYS A 59 4.12 -5.70 9.38
C CYS A 59 4.12 -6.44 10.71
N THR A 60 5.29 -6.91 11.11
CA THR A 60 5.53 -7.52 12.42
C THR A 60 5.59 -6.45 13.51
N THR A 61 5.36 -6.84 14.77
CA THR A 61 5.26 -5.91 15.90
C THR A 61 6.57 -5.20 16.24
N ASP A 62 7.70 -5.71 15.77
CA ASP A 62 9.04 -5.11 15.90
C ASP A 62 9.30 -3.95 14.91
N VAL A 63 8.45 -3.75 13.90
CA VAL A 63 8.56 -2.60 12.99
C VAL A 63 8.27 -1.30 13.76
N ARG A 64 9.08 -0.27 13.48
CA ARG A 64 8.93 1.07 14.05
C ARG A 64 8.50 2.06 12.99
N ALA A 65 7.25 2.49 13.07
CA ALA A 65 6.64 3.36 12.08
C ALA A 65 7.09 4.82 12.26
N TYR A 66 7.37 5.50 11.15
CA TYR A 66 7.66 6.93 11.13
C TYR A 66 6.37 7.78 11.16
N GLN A 67 6.48 9.10 11.39
CA GLN A 67 5.35 10.04 11.39
C GLN A 67 4.16 9.67 12.31
N GLY A 68 4.42 8.89 13.37
CA GLY A 68 3.37 8.49 14.32
C GLY A 68 2.33 7.52 13.75
N TRP A 69 2.62 6.87 12.61
CA TRP A 69 1.69 5.92 11.99
C TRP A 69 1.36 4.72 12.88
N SER A 70 2.22 4.40 13.85
CA SER A 70 1.97 3.33 14.82
C SER A 70 0.70 3.55 15.65
N GLY A 71 0.27 4.81 15.84
CA GLY A 71 -0.94 5.14 16.61
C GLY A 71 -2.25 4.65 15.97
N LYS A 72 -2.24 4.27 14.69
CA LYS A 72 -3.42 3.76 13.97
C LYS A 72 -3.35 2.26 13.66
N GLY A 73 -2.22 1.60 13.94
CA GLY A 73 -2.06 0.19 13.65
C GLY A 73 -2.93 -0.68 14.58
N VAL A 74 -3.40 -1.80 14.05
CA VAL A 74 -4.23 -2.77 14.75
C VAL A 74 -3.50 -4.09 14.84
N VAL A 75 -3.44 -4.68 16.03
CA VAL A 75 -2.86 -6.01 16.22
C VAL A 75 -3.90 -7.05 15.84
N ILE A 76 -3.68 -7.71 14.70
CA ILE A 76 -4.64 -8.69 14.15
C ILE A 76 -4.27 -10.15 14.46
N ARG A 77 -3.02 -10.39 14.89
CA ARG A 77 -2.51 -11.73 15.20
C ARG A 77 -1.33 -11.65 16.16
N GLY A 78 -1.31 -12.51 17.18
CA GLY A 78 -0.25 -12.54 18.18
C GLY A 78 -0.36 -11.39 19.19
N ASP A 79 0.76 -11.07 19.83
CA ASP A 79 0.88 -10.06 20.88
C ASP A 79 1.91 -8.99 20.48
N ASP A 80 1.73 -7.77 21.02
CA ASP A 80 2.69 -6.66 20.91
C ASP A 80 3.36 -6.40 22.26
N PRO A 81 4.47 -7.10 22.59
CA PRO A 81 5.08 -7.04 23.91
C PRO A 81 5.64 -5.65 24.25
N ASP A 82 5.99 -4.86 23.23
CA ASP A 82 6.52 -3.51 23.42
C ASP A 82 5.42 -2.46 23.58
N SER A 83 4.15 -2.85 23.39
CA SER A 83 3.00 -1.94 23.39
C SER A 83 3.23 -0.72 22.48
N HIS A 84 3.84 -0.96 21.31
CA HIS A 84 4.22 0.08 20.34
C HIS A 84 3.04 0.49 19.46
N TRP A 85 2.22 -0.47 19.05
CA TRP A 85 1.08 -0.27 18.18
C TRP A 85 -0.14 0.18 18.97
N GLY A 86 -0.78 1.26 18.53
CA GLY A 86 -1.88 1.90 19.27
C GLY A 86 -3.06 0.96 19.53
N ASN A 87 -3.29 -0.01 18.65
CA ASN A 87 -4.32 -1.03 18.75
C ASN A 87 -5.68 -0.50 19.23
N PRO A 88 -6.26 0.49 18.52
CA PRO A 88 -7.54 1.07 18.91
C PRO A 88 -8.63 -0.02 18.94
N PRO A 89 -9.63 0.12 19.83
CA PRO A 89 -10.74 -0.83 19.87
C PRO A 89 -11.47 -0.83 18.53
N ARG A 90 -12.06 -1.99 18.21
CA ARG A 90 -12.91 -2.11 17.03
C ARG A 90 -14.06 -1.08 17.11
N PRO A 91 -14.37 -0.35 16.01
CA PRO A 91 -15.55 0.49 15.97
C PRO A 91 -16.82 -0.29 16.32
N GLU A 92 -17.74 0.34 17.06
CA GLU A 92 -19.01 -0.27 17.48
C GLU A 92 -20.05 -0.31 16.35
N ASN A 93 -19.88 0.52 15.33
CA ASN A 93 -20.80 0.69 14.21
C ASN A 93 -20.01 0.80 12.90
N ASP A 94 -20.69 0.52 11.79
CA ASP A 94 -20.18 0.69 10.42
C ASP A 94 -20.18 2.16 9.96
#